data_AF-A0AAU4DY71-F1
#
_entry.id   AF-A0AAU4DY71-F1
#
_cell.length_a   1.000
_cell.length_b   1.000
_cell.length_c   1.000
_cell.angle_alpha   90.00
_cell.angle_beta   90.00
_cell.angle_gamma   90.00
#
_symmetry.space_group_name_H-M   'P 1'
#
loop_
_entity.id
_entity.type
_entity.pdbx_description
1 polymer ?
#
loop_
_entity_poly.entity_id
_entity_poly.type
_entity_poly.pdbx_seq_one_letter_code
_entity_poly.pdbx_strand_id
1 'polypeptide(L)'
;MWPLLPQALPGLALVVALACLIVRFAVPVALKTLIEPARDVVTLVAALLVLPEYWVSCARRRAGGAPPHFAYLYGDGVTRLAWLGDRGVVLVLRSLARAASTVHPLVVGLAAAAWKLTVSI
;
A
#
# COMPACT_ATOMS: atom_id res chain seq x y z
N MET A 1 -4.33 -31.73 32.76
CA MET A 1 -4.00 -30.78 31.67
C MET A 1 -3.89 -31.43 30.28
N TRP A 2 -3.74 -32.75 30.17
CA TRP A 2 -3.70 -33.48 28.90
C TRP A 2 -5.06 -33.66 28.14
N PRO A 3 -6.25 -33.68 28.78
CA PRO A 3 -7.49 -33.98 28.06
C PRO A 3 -8.12 -32.79 27.32
N LEU A 4 -7.55 -31.58 27.43
CA LEU A 4 -8.06 -30.37 26.76
C LEU A 4 -7.42 -30.12 25.37
N LEU A 5 -6.26 -30.72 25.09
CA LEU A 5 -5.61 -30.64 23.79
C LEU A 5 -6.48 -31.12 22.61
N PRO A 6 -7.21 -32.26 22.68
CA PRO A 6 -7.97 -32.75 21.53
C PRO A 6 -9.11 -31.83 21.09
N GLN A 7 -9.65 -31.03 22.01
CA GLN A 7 -10.75 -30.09 21.70
C GLN A 7 -10.26 -28.78 21.05
N ALA A 8 -9.02 -28.37 21.31
CA ALA A 8 -8.44 -27.14 20.74
C ALA A 8 -7.85 -27.33 19.33
N LEU A 9 -7.48 -28.57 18.97
CA LEU A 9 -6.95 -28.96 17.67
C LEU A 9 -7.81 -28.55 16.46
N PRO A 10 -9.13 -28.82 16.41
CA PRO A 10 -9.95 -28.45 15.25
C PRO A 10 -9.99 -26.93 15.06
N GLY A 11 -10.10 -26.17 16.15
CA GLY A 11 -10.09 -24.71 16.08
C GLY A 11 -8.73 -24.16 15.62
N LEU A 12 -7.62 -24.78 16.01
CA LEU A 12 -6.27 -24.34 15.61
C LEU A 12 -6.01 -24.66 14.13
N ALA A 13 -6.39 -25.87 13.68
CA ALA A 13 -6.32 -26.27 12.28
C ALA A 13 -7.16 -25.34 11.38
N LEU A 14 -8.36 -24.96 11.83
CA LEU A 14 -9.23 -24.04 11.10
C LEU A 14 -8.58 -22.65 10.95
N VAL A 15 -8.01 -22.09 12.02
CA VAL A 15 -7.32 -20.79 11.97
C VAL A 15 -6.11 -20.82 11.04
N VAL A 16 -5.31 -21.90 11.09
CA VAL A 16 -4.16 -22.08 10.19
C VAL A 16 -4.60 -22.21 8.74
N ALA A 17 -5.63 -23.02 8.45
CA ALA A 17 -6.17 -23.17 7.11
C ALA A 17 -6.71 -21.84 6.56
N LEU A 18 -7.45 -21.09 7.39
CA LEU A 18 -7.98 -19.78 7.02
C LEU A 18 -6.87 -18.77 6.76
N ALA A 19 -5.84 -18.71 7.62
CA ALA A 19 -4.70 -17.83 7.45
C ALA A 19 -3.93 -18.14 6.15
N CYS A 20 -3.70 -19.42 5.85
CA CYS A 20 -3.08 -19.85 4.60
C CYS A 20 -3.91 -19.46 3.37
N LEU A 21 -5.24 -19.61 3.42
CA LEU A 21 -6.13 -19.19 2.34
C LEU A 21 -6.12 -17.66 2.15
N ILE A 22 -6.20 -16.90 3.24
CA ILE A 22 -6.19 -15.43 3.19
C ILE A 22 -4.86 -14.92 2.63
N VAL A 23 -3.73 -15.39 3.14
CA VAL A 23 -2.41 -14.93 2.68
C VAL A 23 -2.17 -15.29 1.22
N ARG A 24 -2.67 -16.45 0.76
CA ARG A 24 -2.43 -16.92 -0.61
C ARG A 24 -3.37 -16.29 -1.64
N PHE A 25 -4.63 -16.04 -1.28
CA PHE A 25 -5.64 -15.58 -2.23
C PHE A 25 -6.12 -14.15 -1.97
N ALA A 26 -6.42 -13.80 -0.73
CA ALA A 26 -7.00 -12.49 -0.41
C ALA A 26 -5.95 -11.38 -0.41
N VAL A 27 -4.78 -11.60 0.22
CA VAL A 27 -3.72 -10.57 0.35
C VAL A 27 -3.19 -10.11 -1.01
N PRO A 28 -2.85 -10.98 -1.98
CA PRO A 28 -2.35 -10.53 -3.28
C PRO A 28 -3.41 -9.78 -4.09
N VAL A 29 -4.69 -10.16 -3.95
CA VAL A 29 -5.80 -9.46 -4.60
C VAL A 29 -5.99 -8.09 -3.98
N ALA A 30 -6.07 -8.01 -2.65
CA ALA A 30 -6.22 -6.75 -1.91
C ALA A 30 -5.07 -5.77 -2.22
N LEU A 31 -3.82 -6.25 -2.23
CA LEU A 31 -2.67 -5.42 -2.57
C LEU A 31 -2.71 -4.90 -4.01
N LYS A 32 -3.26 -5.68 -4.96
CA LYS A 32 -3.44 -5.24 -6.35
C LYS A 32 -4.58 -4.23 -6.48
N THR A 33 -5.70 -4.44 -5.79
CA THR A 33 -6.83 -3.50 -5.81
C THR A 33 -6.50 -2.17 -5.14
N LEU A 34 -5.56 -2.17 -4.19
CA LEU A 34 -5.07 -0.95 -3.54
C LEU A 34 -4.12 -0.12 -4.42
N ILE A 35 -3.67 -0.63 -5.57
CA ILE A 35 -2.77 0.11 -6.45
C ILE A 35 -3.45 1.38 -6.95
N GLU A 36 -4.62 1.26 -7.59
CA GLU A 36 -5.36 2.41 -8.14
C GLU A 36 -5.65 3.52 -7.11
N PRO A 37 -6.27 3.24 -5.93
CA PRO A 37 -6.53 4.29 -4.96
C PRO A 37 -5.24 4.93 -4.41
N ALA A 38 -4.16 4.16 -4.30
CA ALA A 38 -2.87 4.72 -3.88
C ALA A 38 -2.27 5.66 -4.94
N ARG A 39 -2.44 5.34 -6.23
CA ARG A 39 -2.05 6.23 -7.35
C ARG A 39 -2.90 7.50 -7.37
N ASP A 40 -4.19 7.39 -7.09
CA ASP A 40 -5.10 8.54 -7.01
C ASP A 40 -4.68 9.49 -5.89
N VAL A 41 -4.30 8.96 -4.73
CA VAL A 41 -3.78 9.79 -3.62
C VAL A 41 -2.49 10.50 -4.01
N VAL A 42 -1.54 9.81 -4.65
CA VAL A 42 -0.30 10.45 -5.13
C VAL A 42 -0.61 11.56 -6.14
N THR A 43 -1.55 11.32 -7.06
CA THR A 43 -1.98 12.28 -8.07
C THR A 43 -2.68 13.48 -7.43
N LEU A 44 -3.54 13.26 -6.43
CA LEU A 44 -4.23 14.30 -5.69
C LEU A 44 -3.25 15.18 -4.91
N VAL A 45 -2.29 14.58 -4.21
CA VAL A 45 -1.24 15.31 -3.49
C VAL A 45 -0.40 16.12 -4.46
N ALA A 46 -0.01 15.55 -5.60
CA ALA A 46 0.73 16.27 -6.63
C ALA A 46 -0.07 17.46 -7.18
N ALA A 47 -1.37 17.28 -7.46
CA ALA A 47 -2.24 18.35 -7.94
C ALA A 47 -2.38 19.49 -6.91
N LEU A 48 -2.53 19.14 -5.62
CA LEU A 48 -2.56 20.10 -4.52
C LEU A 48 -1.23 20.88 -4.40
N LEU A 49 -0.10 20.20 -4.59
CA LEU A 49 1.22 20.84 -4.56
C LEU A 49 1.48 21.73 -5.78
N VAL A 50 0.93 21.41 -6.95
CA VAL A 50 1.03 22.28 -8.15
C VAL A 50 0.09 23.49 -8.05
N LEU A 51 -0.96 23.42 -7.21
CA LEU A 51 -1.97 24.48 -7.11
C LEU A 51 -1.37 25.87 -6.83
N PRO A 52 -0.48 26.09 -5.85
CA PRO A 52 0.12 27.41 -5.62
C PRO A 52 0.83 27.99 -6.86
N GLU A 53 1.50 27.13 -7.63
CA GLU A 53 2.19 27.52 -8.87
C GLU A 53 1.19 28.00 -9.92
N TYR A 54 0.10 27.24 -10.13
CA TYR A 54 -0.97 27.61 -11.03
C TYR A 54 -1.57 28.99 -10.68
N TRP A 55 -1.84 29.26 -9.41
CA TRP A 55 -2.41 30.54 -8.97
C TRP A 55 -1.47 31.72 -9.24
N VAL A 56 -0.18 31.58 -8.92
CA VAL A 56 0.83 32.62 -9.16
C VAL A 56 1.02 32.87 -10.66
N SER A 57 1.12 31.79 -11.44
CA SER A 57 1.26 31.84 -12.90
C SER A 57 0.04 32.51 -13.55
N CYS A 58 -1.18 32.17 -13.13
CA CYS A 58 -2.40 32.81 -13.61
C CYS A 58 -2.49 34.29 -13.22
N ALA A 59 -2.16 34.66 -11.98
CA ALA A 59 -2.21 36.05 -11.52
C ALA A 59 -1.24 36.95 -12.32
N ARG A 60 -0.01 36.47 -12.54
CA ARG A 60 1.01 37.17 -13.35
C ARG A 60 0.56 37.38 -14.80
N ARG A 61 -0.01 36.35 -15.43
CA ARG A 61 -0.52 36.42 -16.80
C ARG A 61 -1.68 37.41 -16.94
N ARG A 62 -2.61 37.45 -15.97
CA ARG A 62 -3.71 38.43 -15.97
C ARG A 62 -3.21 39.87 -15.84
N ALA A 63 -2.10 40.08 -15.15
CA ALA A 63 -1.45 41.38 -15.05
C ALA A 63 -0.59 41.73 -16.30
N GLY A 64 -0.66 40.95 -17.38
CA GLY A 64 0.13 41.15 -18.60
C GLY A 64 1.62 40.77 -18.47
N GLY A 65 2.01 40.16 -17.35
CA GLY A 65 3.38 39.74 -17.09
C GLY A 65 3.65 38.29 -17.43
N ALA A 66 4.93 37.93 -17.50
CA ALA A 66 5.37 36.53 -17.59
C ALA A 66 5.43 35.88 -16.19
N PRO A 67 5.09 34.59 -16.05
CA PRO A 67 5.33 33.84 -14.82
C PRO A 67 6.83 33.82 -14.48
N PRO A 68 7.19 33.81 -13.18
CA PRO A 68 8.59 33.70 -12.77
C PRO A 68 9.18 32.35 -13.16
N HIS A 69 10.45 32.31 -13.57
CA HIS A 69 11.13 31.05 -13.94
C HIS A 69 11.09 30.00 -12.83
N PHE A 70 11.09 30.42 -11.56
CA PHE A 70 11.00 29.52 -10.41
C PHE A 70 9.70 28.69 -10.39
N ALA A 71 8.58 29.23 -10.90
CA ALA A 71 7.32 28.50 -11.00
C ALA A 71 7.47 27.22 -11.85
N TYR A 72 8.20 27.32 -12.97
CA TYR A 72 8.46 26.18 -13.86
C TYR A 72 9.37 25.14 -13.22
N LEU A 73 10.42 25.56 -12.50
CA LEU A 73 11.33 24.64 -11.79
C LEU A 73 10.61 23.89 -10.67
N TYR A 74 9.75 24.60 -9.93
CA TYR A 74 8.93 24.00 -8.89
C TYR A 74 7.94 22.99 -9.47
N GLY A 75 7.23 23.33 -10.54
CA GLY A 75 6.29 22.43 -11.22
C GLY A 75 6.97 21.18 -11.78
N ASP A 76 8.14 21.30 -12.41
CA ASP A 76 8.94 20.16 -12.88
C ASP A 76 9.40 19.27 -11.69
N GLY A 77 9.82 19.89 -10.58
CA GLY A 77 10.18 19.16 -9.37
C GLY A 77 9.00 18.35 -8.79
N VAL A 78 7.84 18.97 -8.64
CA VAL A 78 6.63 18.31 -8.10
C VAL A 78 6.16 17.18 -9.01
N THR A 79 6.16 17.39 -10.33
CA THR A 79 5.73 16.35 -11.28
C THR A 79 6.70 15.17 -11.35
N ARG A 80 8.02 15.41 -11.28
CA ARG A 80 9.02 14.33 -11.16
C ARG A 80 8.87 13.56 -9.86
N LEU A 81 8.64 14.25 -8.75
CA LEU A 81 8.44 13.60 -7.45
C LEU A 81 7.17 12.74 -7.46
N ALA A 82 6.08 13.25 -8.04
CA ALA A 82 4.83 12.53 -8.20
C ALA A 82 5.02 11.27 -9.06
N TRP A 83 5.76 11.38 -10.15
CA TRP A 83 6.08 10.23 -11.02
C TRP A 83 6.94 9.17 -10.33
N LEU A 84 7.94 9.60 -9.54
CA LEU A 84 8.73 8.68 -8.71
C LEU A 84 7.86 8.00 -7.64
N GLY A 85 6.97 8.78 -7.00
CA GLY A 85 6.00 8.28 -6.02
C GLY A 85 5.05 7.24 -6.61
N ASP A 86 4.46 7.52 -7.78
CA ASP A 86 3.57 6.60 -8.50
C ASP A 86 4.27 5.27 -8.79
N ARG A 87 5.47 5.32 -9.36
CA ARG A 87 6.28 4.13 -9.64
C ARG A 87 6.66 3.39 -8.37
N GLY A 88 7.06 4.11 -7.32
CA GLY A 88 7.43 3.56 -6.02
C GLY A 88 6.28 2.78 -5.40
N VAL A 89 5.09 3.38 -5.31
CA VAL A 89 3.89 2.76 -4.76
C VAL A 89 3.52 1.50 -5.54
N VAL A 90 3.50 1.57 -6.87
CA VAL A 90 3.20 0.41 -7.72
C VAL A 90 4.23 -0.72 -7.51
N LEU A 91 5.52 -0.40 -7.44
CA LEU A 91 6.59 -1.37 -7.22
C LEU A 91 6.48 -2.02 -5.84
N VAL A 92 6.25 -1.23 -4.79
CA VAL A 92 6.10 -1.71 -3.41
C VAL A 92 4.89 -2.63 -3.30
N LEU A 93 3.72 -2.22 -3.77
CA LEU A 93 2.51 -3.04 -3.69
C LEU A 93 2.62 -4.32 -4.54
N ARG A 94 3.19 -4.23 -5.75
CA ARG A 94 3.41 -5.43 -6.59
C ARG A 94 4.44 -6.38 -5.99
N SER A 95 5.53 -5.86 -5.42
CA SER A 95 6.55 -6.70 -4.78
C SER A 95 6.02 -7.37 -3.53
N LEU A 96 5.24 -6.66 -2.71
CA LEU A 96 4.50 -7.24 -1.57
C LEU A 96 3.52 -8.32 -2.02
N ALA A 97 2.73 -8.08 -3.07
CA ALA A 97 1.79 -9.07 -3.59
C ALA A 97 2.50 -10.33 -4.10
N ARG A 98 3.66 -10.18 -4.75
CA ARG A 98 4.51 -11.30 -5.17
C ARG A 98 5.09 -12.03 -3.98
N ALA A 99 5.67 -11.31 -3.03
CA ALA A 99 6.22 -11.88 -1.80
C ALA A 99 5.16 -12.71 -1.06
N ALA A 100 3.95 -12.17 -0.87
CA ALA A 100 2.81 -12.87 -0.28
C ALA A 100 2.48 -14.19 -1.00
N SER A 101 2.51 -14.19 -2.34
CA SER A 101 2.25 -15.41 -3.13
C SER A 101 3.37 -16.46 -3.04
N THR A 102 4.58 -16.06 -2.64
CA THR A 102 5.74 -16.97 -2.51
C THR A 102 5.98 -17.48 -1.08
N VAL A 103 5.26 -16.95 -0.09
CA VAL A 103 5.44 -17.38 1.30
C VAL A 103 5.00 -18.84 1.45
N HIS A 104 5.87 -19.67 2.04
CA HIS A 104 5.58 -21.06 2.28
C HIS A 104 4.42 -21.21 3.30
N PRO A 105 3.39 -22.03 3.03
CA PRO A 105 2.21 -22.16 3.90
C PRO A 105 2.56 -22.62 5.32
N LEU A 106 3.66 -23.35 5.51
CA LEU A 106 4.15 -23.73 6.84
C LEU A 106 4.55 -22.52 7.70
N VAL A 107 5.15 -21.49 7.09
CA VAL A 107 5.55 -20.27 7.83
C VAL A 107 4.31 -19.51 8.28
N VAL A 108 3.30 -19.40 7.40
CA VAL A 108 2.02 -18.78 7.72
C VAL A 108 1.29 -19.56 8.82
N GLY A 109 1.28 -20.90 8.73
CA GLY A 109 0.65 -21.76 9.73
C GLY A 109 1.32 -21.68 11.10
N LEU A 110 2.65 -21.65 11.15
CA LEU A 110 3.39 -21.48 12.41
C LEU A 110 3.13 -20.11 13.04
N ALA A 111 3.13 -19.04 12.25
CA ALA A 111 2.83 -17.69 12.73
C ALA A 111 1.38 -17.59 13.26
N ALA A 112 0.42 -18.16 12.53
CA ALA A 112 -0.99 -18.17 12.94
C ALA A 112 -1.22 -19.01 14.21
N ALA A 113 -0.54 -20.16 14.33
CA ALA A 113 -0.60 -21.00 15.52
C ALA A 113 0.02 -20.29 16.73
N ALA A 114 1.19 -19.67 16.57
CA ALA A 114 1.85 -18.90 17.63
C ALA A 114 0.96 -17.73 18.10
N TRP A 115 0.38 -16.96 17.17
CA TRP A 115 -0.56 -15.88 17.48
C TRP A 115 -1.77 -16.38 18.27
N LYS A 116 -2.38 -17.48 17.83
CA LYS A 116 -3.55 -18.04 18.52
C LYS A 116 -3.20 -18.48 19.95
N LEU A 117 -2.03 -19.09 20.13
CA LEU A 117 -1.55 -19.51 21.44
C LEU A 117 -1.28 -18.30 22.35
N THR A 118 -0.71 -17.21 21.84
CA THR A 118 -0.49 -15.99 22.63
C THR A 118 -1.78 -15.29 23.04
N VAL A 119 -2.84 -15.36 22.23
CA VAL A 119 -4.14 -14.73 22.53
C VAL A 119 -5.01 -15.59 23.46
N SER A 120 -4.68 -16.88 23.61
CA SER A 120 -5.42 -17.83 24.45
C SER A 120 -4.87 -17.94 25.88
N ILE A 121 -3.77 -17.24 26.19
CA ILE A 121 -3.14 -17.13 27.51
C ILE A 121 -3.65 -15.85 28.17
#